data_AF-A0A4R7CUL0-F1
#
_entry.id   AF-A0A4R7CUL0-F1
#
_cell.length_a   1.000
_cell.length_b   1.000
_cell.length_c   1.000
_cell.angle_alpha   90.00
_cell.angle_beta   90.00
_cell.angle_gamma   90.00
#
_symmetry.space_group_name_H-M   'P 1'
#
loop_
_entity.id
_entity.type
_entity.pdbx_description
1 polymer ?
#
loop_
_entity_poly.entity_id
_entity_poly.type
_entity_poly.pdbx_seq_one_letter_code
_entity_poly.pdbx_strand_id
1 'polypeptide(L)'
;MKTKWISAVLLAFVAFASAGCSKNDDVSSNTSIDAAVGTFRGSLEIVGGPNNTLYDKTIVVSKVSDSRIKVVVGDASLNLPDREFNVTNNMDISITSASISTGGTFLYDVKEKSVVYQAEPTAAGEVLFTFKGDKQ
;
A
#
# COMPACT_ATOMS: atom_id res chain seq x y z
N MET A 1 44.38 -28.34 -36.92
CA MET A 1 45.40 -27.47 -36.28
C MET A 1 45.36 -26.10 -36.93
N LYS A 2 45.10 -25.04 -36.16
CA LYS A 2 45.59 -23.67 -36.36
C LYS A 2 45.04 -22.81 -35.21
N THR A 3 45.79 -22.77 -34.12
CA THR A 3 45.79 -21.63 -33.19
C THR A 3 46.40 -20.43 -33.90
N LYS A 4 45.86 -19.23 -33.71
CA LYS A 4 46.60 -17.96 -33.60
C LYS A 4 45.67 -16.82 -33.09
N TRP A 5 45.69 -16.51 -31.79
CA TRP A 5 46.42 -15.41 -31.11
C TRP A 5 45.60 -14.11 -30.96
N ILE A 6 45.16 -13.90 -29.72
CA ILE A 6 45.04 -12.67 -28.91
C ILE A 6 45.10 -11.31 -29.65
N SER A 7 44.11 -10.46 -29.39
CA SER A 7 44.31 -9.02 -29.23
C SER A 7 43.30 -8.47 -28.22
N ALA A 8 43.82 -8.13 -27.04
CA ALA A 8 43.15 -7.27 -26.08
C ALA A 8 43.19 -5.83 -26.59
N VAL A 9 42.05 -5.13 -26.52
CA VAL A 9 42.00 -3.67 -26.62
C VAL A 9 41.18 -3.18 -25.43
N LEU A 10 41.90 -2.65 -24.44
CA LEU A 10 41.38 -1.75 -23.41
C LEU A 10 41.07 -0.38 -24.03
N LEU A 11 40.34 0.45 -23.25
CA LEU A 11 39.99 1.86 -23.39
C LEU A 11 38.57 2.11 -23.97
N ALA A 12 37.67 2.89 -23.36
CA ALA A 12 37.84 3.92 -22.34
C ALA A 12 36.60 4.07 -21.44
N PHE A 13 36.86 4.35 -20.16
CA PHE A 13 35.93 4.96 -19.22
C PHE A 13 35.55 6.36 -19.74
N VAL A 14 34.25 6.63 -19.89
CA VAL A 14 33.76 8.01 -19.91
C VAL A 14 32.83 8.16 -18.72
N ALA A 15 33.40 8.69 -17.65
CA ALA A 15 32.63 9.17 -16.51
C ALA A 15 31.82 10.38 -16.96
N PHE A 16 30.50 10.24 -17.02
CA PHE A 16 29.63 11.40 -17.07
C PHE A 16 29.61 12.03 -15.68
N ALA A 17 30.45 13.04 -15.51
CA ALA A 17 30.34 13.99 -14.42
C ALA A 17 29.08 14.83 -14.64
N SER A 18 27.97 14.48 -13.99
CA SER A 18 26.86 15.40 -13.78
C SER A 18 27.29 16.40 -12.69
N ALA A 19 27.95 17.48 -13.12
CA ALA A 19 28.10 18.69 -12.32
C ALA A 19 26.72 19.33 -12.16
N GLY A 20 26.29 19.48 -10.90
CA GLY A 20 24.92 19.74 -10.54
C GLY A 20 24.53 21.20 -10.37
N CYS A 21 23.49 21.32 -9.55
CA CYS A 21 22.90 22.51 -8.93
C CYS A 21 21.86 23.28 -9.76
N SER A 22 20.59 22.96 -9.53
CA SER A 22 19.80 23.91 -8.75
C SER A 22 19.04 23.16 -7.66
N LYS A 23 19.25 23.62 -6.43
CA LYS A 23 18.45 23.30 -5.26
C LYS A 23 16.97 23.51 -5.60
N ASN A 24 16.23 22.42 -5.75
CA ASN A 24 14.99 22.32 -5.03
C ASN A 24 15.29 21.35 -3.90
N ASP A 25 15.12 21.81 -2.66
CA ASP A 25 14.96 20.91 -1.54
C ASP A 25 13.63 20.19 -1.79
N ASP A 26 13.68 19.14 -2.62
CA ASP A 26 12.64 18.12 -2.61
C ASP A 26 12.65 17.60 -1.19
N VAL A 27 11.61 17.96 -0.44
CA VAL A 27 11.29 17.33 0.82
C VAL A 27 11.17 15.84 0.48
N SER A 28 12.26 15.12 0.72
CA SER A 28 12.34 13.67 0.60
C SER A 28 11.50 13.08 1.73
N SER A 29 10.18 13.22 1.65
CA SER A 29 9.21 12.47 2.44
C SER A 29 9.01 11.07 1.84
N ASN A 30 10.10 10.47 1.36
CA ASN A 30 10.08 9.18 0.67
C ASN A 30 10.14 8.03 1.71
N THR A 31 9.33 8.11 2.76
CA THR A 31 9.12 6.98 3.67
C THR A 31 8.18 5.99 2.98
N SER A 32 8.65 4.75 2.79
CA SER A 32 7.95 3.73 2.01
C SER A 32 6.59 3.35 2.62
N ILE A 33 5.62 3.00 1.79
CA ILE A 33 4.32 2.47 2.25
C ILE A 33 4.31 0.95 2.42
N ASP A 34 5.45 0.28 2.16
CA ASP A 34 5.54 -1.18 2.16
C ASP A 34 5.22 -1.80 3.55
N ALA A 35 5.37 -1.03 4.62
CA ALA A 35 4.99 -1.45 5.97
C ALA A 35 3.49 -1.81 6.07
N ALA A 36 2.62 -1.15 5.30
CA ALA A 36 1.19 -1.44 5.28
C ALA A 36 0.81 -2.62 4.34
N VAL A 37 1.71 -3.08 3.47
CA VAL A 37 1.43 -4.17 2.51
C VAL A 37 1.44 -5.51 3.22
N GLY A 38 0.41 -6.33 3.04
CA GLY A 38 0.32 -7.66 3.62
C GLY A 38 -1.11 -8.11 3.89
N THR A 39 -1.22 -9.23 4.60
CA THR A 39 -2.51 -9.79 5.03
C THR A 39 -2.75 -9.44 6.49
N PHE A 40 -3.97 -9.04 6.81
CA PHE A 40 -4.39 -8.70 8.15
C PHE A 40 -5.55 -9.60 8.55
N ARG A 41 -5.61 -9.98 9.83
CA ARG A 41 -6.69 -10.81 10.39
C ARG A 41 -7.33 -10.07 11.55
N GLY A 42 -8.67 -10.11 11.63
CA GLY A 42 -9.38 -9.39 12.68
C GLY A 42 -10.89 -9.47 12.56
N SER A 43 -11.57 -8.41 13.01
CA SER A 43 -13.02 -8.29 12.97
C SER A 43 -13.48 -7.38 11.85
N LEU A 44 -14.64 -7.72 11.30
CA LEU A 44 -15.30 -7.00 10.22
C LEU A 44 -16.71 -6.66 10.67
N GLU A 45 -17.00 -5.37 10.79
CA GLU A 45 -18.31 -4.86 11.15
C GLU A 45 -19.04 -4.36 9.91
N ILE A 46 -20.19 -4.97 9.57
CA ILE A 46 -21.04 -4.55 8.45
C ILE A 46 -22.25 -3.81 9.04
N VAL A 47 -22.42 -2.54 8.66
CA VAL A 47 -23.51 -1.71 9.17
C VAL A 47 -24.84 -2.13 8.51
N GLY A 48 -25.84 -2.43 9.34
CA GLY A 48 -27.21 -2.73 8.88
C GLY A 48 -27.52 -4.21 8.62
N GLY A 49 -26.64 -5.14 8.99
CA GLY A 49 -26.90 -6.59 8.90
C GLY A 49 -27.51 -7.19 10.18
N PRO A 50 -27.87 -8.49 10.17
CA PRO A 50 -27.98 -9.31 11.38
C PRO A 50 -26.59 -9.84 11.78
N ASN A 51 -26.25 -9.83 13.08
CA ASN A 51 -24.91 -10.18 13.58
C ASN A 51 -23.78 -9.35 12.93
N ASN A 52 -23.83 -8.03 13.14
CA ASN A 52 -22.99 -7.04 12.46
C ASN A 52 -21.49 -7.25 12.57
N THR A 53 -20.98 -8.04 13.51
CA THR A 53 -19.55 -8.30 13.68
C THR A 53 -19.21 -9.74 13.29
N LEU A 54 -18.39 -9.87 12.25
CA LEU A 54 -17.78 -11.11 11.82
C LEU A 54 -16.34 -11.17 12.33
N TYR A 55 -15.96 -12.27 12.95
CA TYR A 55 -14.60 -12.49 13.46
C TYR A 55 -13.79 -13.36 12.51
N ASP A 56 -12.47 -13.39 12.73
CA ASP A 56 -11.50 -14.16 11.95
C ASP A 56 -11.60 -13.89 10.43
N LYS A 57 -11.90 -12.64 10.08
CA LYS A 57 -11.91 -12.17 8.70
C LYS A 57 -10.55 -11.62 8.34
N THR A 58 -10.26 -11.60 7.05
CA THR A 58 -9.01 -11.07 6.53
C THR A 58 -9.23 -9.97 5.52
N ILE A 59 -8.26 -9.05 5.47
CA ILE A 59 -8.07 -8.16 4.32
C ILE A 59 -6.66 -8.35 3.77
N VAL A 60 -6.51 -8.12 2.47
CA VAL A 60 -5.22 -8.07 1.78
C VAL A 60 -4.98 -6.65 1.32
N VAL A 61 -3.88 -6.07 1.78
CA VAL A 61 -3.39 -4.76 1.34
C VAL A 61 -2.25 -5.00 0.37
N SER A 62 -2.37 -4.48 -0.85
CA SER A 62 -1.39 -4.62 -1.92
C SER A 62 -0.94 -3.26 -2.43
N LYS A 63 0.31 -3.17 -2.89
CA LYS A 63 0.88 -1.95 -3.46
C LYS A 63 0.46 -1.81 -4.93
N VAL A 64 -0.12 -0.66 -5.29
CA VAL A 64 -0.44 -0.29 -6.68
C VAL A 64 0.65 0.63 -7.24
N SER A 65 1.14 1.56 -6.42
CA SER A 65 2.28 2.44 -6.71
C SER A 65 2.91 2.92 -5.39
N ASP A 66 3.92 3.79 -5.43
CA ASP A 66 4.62 4.26 -4.22
C ASP A 66 3.76 5.08 -3.24
N SER A 67 2.62 5.62 -3.69
CA SER A 67 1.67 6.36 -2.87
C SER A 67 0.25 5.80 -2.94
N ARG A 68 0.06 4.59 -3.47
CA ARG A 68 -1.27 4.00 -3.68
C ARG A 68 -1.32 2.53 -3.30
N ILE A 69 -2.34 2.17 -2.53
CA ILE A 69 -2.64 0.79 -2.15
C ILE A 69 -4.01 0.35 -2.66
N LYS A 70 -4.20 -0.97 -2.75
CA LYS A 70 -5.50 -1.63 -2.93
C LYS A 70 -5.79 -2.51 -1.72
N VAL A 71 -7.00 -2.42 -1.18
CA VAL A 71 -7.50 -3.21 -0.06
C VAL A 71 -8.64 -4.10 -0.55
N VAL A 72 -8.52 -5.40 -0.27
CA VAL A 72 -9.48 -6.45 -0.67
C VAL A 72 -9.91 -7.23 0.55
N VAL A 73 -11.21 -7.46 0.73
CA VAL A 73 -11.71 -8.38 1.77
C VAL A 73 -11.49 -9.82 1.30
N GLY A 74 -10.84 -10.64 2.13
CA GLY A 74 -10.45 -12.00 1.74
C GLY A 74 -11.64 -12.97 1.60
N ASP A 75 -12.77 -12.67 2.23
CA ASP A 75 -14.00 -13.45 2.11
C ASP A 75 -14.89 -12.94 0.98
N ALA A 76 -14.71 -13.50 -0.21
CA ALA A 76 -15.47 -13.13 -1.41
C ALA A 76 -16.98 -13.40 -1.29
N SER A 77 -17.43 -14.26 -0.36
CA SER A 77 -18.86 -14.55 -0.18
C SER A 77 -19.65 -13.36 0.39
N LEU A 78 -18.95 -12.41 1.02
CA LEU A 78 -19.55 -11.20 1.57
C LEU A 78 -19.84 -10.13 0.50
N ASN A 79 -19.32 -10.30 -0.73
CA ASN A 79 -19.50 -9.37 -1.85
C ASN A 79 -19.23 -7.90 -1.47
N LEU A 80 -18.18 -7.67 -0.68
CA LEU A 80 -17.77 -6.34 -0.25
C LEU A 80 -16.83 -5.70 -1.28
N PRO A 81 -16.90 -4.38 -1.48
CA PRO A 81 -16.10 -3.74 -2.50
C PRO A 81 -14.62 -3.67 -2.15
N ASP A 82 -13.80 -3.82 -3.19
CA ASP A 82 -12.40 -3.44 -3.18
C ASP A 82 -12.28 -1.91 -3.18
N ARG A 83 -11.26 -1.39 -2.50
CA ARG A 83 -10.95 0.04 -2.51
C ARG A 83 -9.49 0.28 -2.78
N GLU A 84 -9.22 1.36 -3.52
CA GLU A 84 -7.88 1.87 -3.71
C GLU A 84 -7.74 3.24 -3.06
N PHE A 85 -6.62 3.45 -2.37
CA PHE A 85 -6.36 4.66 -1.61
C PHE A 85 -5.04 5.27 -2.05
N ASN A 86 -5.06 6.57 -2.32
CA ASN A 86 -3.85 7.36 -2.18
C ASN A 86 -3.54 7.46 -0.68
N VAL A 87 -2.31 7.15 -0.30
CA VAL A 87 -1.86 7.12 1.09
C VAL A 87 -0.64 8.00 1.29
N THR A 88 -0.44 8.42 2.52
CA THR A 88 0.75 9.16 2.96
C THR A 88 1.36 8.43 4.15
N ASN A 89 2.67 8.25 4.10
CA ASN A 89 3.45 7.79 5.25
C ASN A 89 3.78 9.00 6.13
N ASN A 90 3.29 9.00 7.37
CA ASN A 90 3.48 10.06 8.34
C ASN A 90 4.70 9.73 9.23
N MET A 91 5.90 9.89 8.68
CA MET A 91 7.18 9.71 9.39
C MET A 91 7.34 8.32 10.05
N ASP A 92 6.90 7.26 9.36
CA ASP A 92 6.91 5.87 9.85
C ASP A 92 6.15 5.65 11.17
N ILE A 93 5.23 6.56 11.53
CA ILE A 93 4.30 6.41 12.65
C ILE A 93 3.03 5.72 12.15
N SER A 94 2.47 6.24 11.06
CA SER A 94 1.26 5.71 10.45
C SER A 94 1.26 5.87 8.94
N ILE A 95 0.50 5.02 8.25
CA ILE A 95 0.19 5.17 6.84
C ILE A 95 -1.32 5.40 6.73
N THR A 96 -1.72 6.57 6.23
CA THR A 96 -3.13 7.00 6.21
C THR A 96 -3.60 7.31 4.79
N SER A 97 -4.85 7.00 4.49
CA SER A 97 -5.52 7.51 3.29
C SER A 97 -5.55 9.04 3.28
N ALA A 98 -5.37 9.65 2.11
CA ALA A 98 -5.51 11.09 1.94
C ALA A 98 -6.93 11.57 2.32
N SER A 99 -7.06 12.77 2.87
CA SER A 99 -8.34 13.31 3.38
C SER A 99 -9.46 13.45 2.35
N ILE A 100 -9.16 13.27 1.06
CA ILE A 100 -10.12 13.33 -0.06
C ILE A 100 -10.29 11.97 -0.77
N SER A 101 -9.92 10.84 -0.14
CA SER A 101 -10.19 9.53 -0.72
C SER A 101 -11.69 9.25 -0.78
N THR A 102 -12.22 9.08 -1.99
CA THR A 102 -13.62 8.71 -2.20
C THR A 102 -13.85 7.27 -1.74
N GLY A 103 -14.90 7.04 -0.94
CA GLY A 103 -15.41 5.69 -0.67
C GLY A 103 -14.78 4.96 0.51
N GLY A 104 -14.05 5.65 1.40
CA GLY A 104 -13.57 5.04 2.65
C GLY A 104 -12.36 5.74 3.28
N THR A 105 -11.86 5.12 4.35
CA THR A 105 -10.63 5.52 5.06
C THR A 105 -9.73 4.32 5.34
N PHE A 106 -8.42 4.55 5.35
CA PHE A 106 -7.40 3.57 5.70
C PHE A 106 -6.42 4.18 6.71
N LEU A 107 -6.16 3.47 7.80
CA LEU A 107 -5.17 3.82 8.80
C LEU A 107 -4.39 2.56 9.18
N TYR A 108 -3.08 2.55 8.92
CA TYR A 108 -2.16 1.55 9.43
C TYR A 108 -1.24 2.17 10.48
N ASP A 109 -1.18 1.57 11.66
CA ASP A 109 -0.23 1.91 12.72
C ASP A 109 1.04 1.07 12.54
N VAL A 110 2.19 1.73 12.36
CA VAL A 110 3.46 1.04 12.08
C VAL A 110 3.99 0.30 13.32
N LYS A 111 3.77 0.86 14.52
CA LYS A 111 4.28 0.32 15.78
C LYS A 111 3.46 -0.89 16.22
N GLU A 112 2.15 -0.74 16.21
CA GLU A 112 1.21 -1.80 16.64
C GLU A 112 0.98 -2.83 15.53
N LYS A 113 1.38 -2.52 14.28
CA LYS A 113 1.16 -3.36 13.09
C LYS A 113 -0.33 -3.70 12.89
N SER A 114 -1.19 -2.77 13.26
CA SER A 114 -2.63 -2.90 13.19
C SER A 114 -3.22 -1.96 12.13
N VAL A 115 -4.40 -2.31 11.63
CA VAL A 115 -5.10 -1.57 10.59
C VAL A 115 -6.55 -1.32 10.99
N VAL A 116 -7.02 -0.12 10.68
CA VAL A 116 -8.43 0.22 10.61
C VAL A 116 -8.74 0.59 9.17
N TYR A 117 -9.68 -0.12 8.57
CA TYR A 117 -10.14 0.12 7.20
C TYR A 117 -11.65 0.27 7.22
N GLN A 118 -12.14 1.40 6.72
CA GLN A 118 -13.57 1.63 6.53
C GLN A 118 -13.85 1.83 5.05
N ALA A 119 -14.90 1.20 4.54
CA ALA A 119 -15.37 1.44 3.18
C ALA A 119 -16.79 2.00 3.22
N GLU A 120 -17.01 3.12 2.54
CA GLU A 120 -18.32 3.73 2.36
C GLU A 120 -18.96 3.29 1.04
N PRO A 121 -20.29 3.20 0.96
CA PRO A 121 -20.99 2.94 -0.30
C PRO A 121 -20.74 4.03 -1.34
N THR A 122 -20.34 3.61 -2.53
CA THR A 122 -20.13 4.43 -3.74
C THR A 122 -21.07 4.03 -4.88
N ALA A 123 -21.72 2.87 -4.77
CA ALA A 123 -22.68 2.36 -5.73
C ALA A 123 -23.89 1.73 -5.02
N ALA A 124 -25.01 1.61 -5.75
CA ALA A 124 -26.20 0.95 -5.24
C ALA A 124 -25.90 -0.52 -4.90
N GLY A 125 -26.32 -0.95 -3.71
CA GLY A 125 -26.09 -2.31 -3.21
C GLY A 125 -24.79 -2.49 -2.43
N GLU A 126 -23.89 -1.50 -2.41
CA GLU A 126 -22.74 -1.53 -1.48
C GLU A 126 -23.19 -1.16 -0.06
N VAL A 127 -22.51 -1.76 0.93
CA VAL A 127 -22.76 -1.53 2.36
C VAL A 127 -21.54 -0.88 3.01
N LEU A 128 -21.81 -0.05 4.02
CA LEU A 128 -20.76 0.49 4.89
C LEU A 128 -20.21 -0.64 5.76
N PHE A 129 -18.88 -0.76 5.81
CA PHE A 129 -18.23 -1.69 6.72
C PHE A 129 -16.93 -1.13 7.30
N THR A 130 -16.54 -1.67 8.45
CA THR A 130 -15.27 -1.37 9.13
C THR A 130 -14.53 -2.66 9.45
N PHE A 131 -13.29 -2.78 9.04
CA PHE A 131 -12.37 -3.82 9.45
C PHE A 131 -11.36 -3.28 10.48
N LYS A 132 -11.08 -4.06 11.52
CA LYS A 132 -10.01 -3.82 12.49
C LYS A 132 -9.22 -5.11 12.66
N GLY A 133 -7.91 -5.07 12.49
CA GLY A 133 -7.10 -6.27 12.63
C GLY A 133 -5.60 -6.02 12.65
N ASP A 134 -4.86 -7.09 12.86
CA ASP A 134 -3.41 -7.09 13.00
C ASP A 134 -2.77 -7.79 11.80
N LYS A 135 -1.58 -7.34 11.45
CA LYS A 135 -0.77 -7.93 10.38
C LYS A 135 -0.34 -9.36 10.77
N GLN A 136 -0.48 -10.30 9.85
CA GLN A 136 -0.09 -11.70 10.02
C GLN A 136 1.41 -11.93 9.76
#